data_AF-A0A371G4R3-F1
#
_entry.id   AF-A0A371G4R3-F1
#
_cell.length_a   1.000
_cell.length_b   1.000
_cell.length_c   1.000
_cell.angle_alpha   90.00
_cell.angle_beta   90.00
_cell.angle_gamma   90.00
#
_symmetry.space_group_name_H-M   'P 1'
#
loop_
_entity.id
_entity.type
_entity.pdbx_description
1 polymer ?
#
loop_
_entity_poly.entity_id
_entity_poly.type
_entity_poly.pdbx_seq_one_letter_code
_entity_poly.pdbx_strand_id
1 'polypeptide(L)'
;MGATLLLECVFHMMLRKCLSNYWKIKTKKKEENNLDCLEEVAKGKEWASKVVKQKTINEICKDRDIAIQEICNCIYGNALSFNLVRSPLFVQMLKVVGEYAKGLKPPTYHEVRISFLKKMIDNIHKSLDKYKGEWEK
;
A
#
# COMPACT_ATOMS: atom_id res chain seq x y z
N MET A 1 -45.86 2.92 -3.90
CA MET A 1 -44.61 3.38 -3.27
C MET A 1 -43.81 2.27 -2.55
N GLY A 2 -44.26 1.00 -2.53
CA GLY A 2 -43.55 -0.08 -1.80
C GLY A 2 -42.46 -0.84 -2.56
N ALA A 3 -42.43 -0.81 -3.90
CA ALA A 3 -41.48 -1.59 -4.70
C ALA A 3 -40.05 -1.01 -4.73
N THR A 4 -39.92 0.32 -4.64
CA THR A 4 -38.62 1.01 -4.60
C THR A 4 -37.88 0.79 -3.27
N LEU A 5 -38.61 0.74 -2.15
CA LEU A 5 -38.03 0.43 -0.83
C LEU A 5 -37.51 -1.01 -0.73
N LEU A 6 -38.16 -1.96 -1.42
CA LEU A 6 -37.69 -3.34 -1.48
C LEU A 6 -36.42 -3.48 -2.32
N LEU A 7 -36.29 -2.76 -3.44
CA LEU A 7 -35.06 -2.76 -4.24
C LEU A 7 -33.88 -2.13 -3.49
N GLU A 8 -34.09 -1.00 -2.80
CA GLU A 8 -33.08 -0.36 -1.94
C GLU A 8 -32.64 -1.29 -0.81
N CYS A 9 -33.56 -1.98 -0.13
CA CYS A 9 -33.24 -2.96 0.91
C CYS A 9 -32.45 -4.15 0.37
N VAL A 10 -32.81 -4.68 -0.81
CA VAL A 10 -32.07 -5.78 -1.45
C VAL A 10 -30.68 -5.30 -1.87
N PHE A 11 -30.55 -4.09 -2.40
CA PHE A 11 -29.27 -3.50 -2.77
C PHE A 11 -28.36 -3.28 -1.56
N HIS A 12 -28.90 -2.78 -0.45
CA HIS A 12 -28.16 -2.58 0.79
C HIS A 12 -27.76 -3.91 1.47
N MET A 13 -28.62 -4.94 1.38
CA MET A 13 -28.29 -6.31 1.81
C MET A 13 -27.18 -6.92 0.93
N MET A 14 -27.23 -6.68 -0.38
CA MET A 14 -26.21 -7.13 -1.33
C MET A 14 -24.87 -6.45 -1.07
N LEU A 15 -24.83 -5.13 -0.84
CA LEU A 15 -23.60 -4.42 -0.46
C LEU A 15 -23.04 -4.92 0.88
N ARG A 16 -23.87 -5.10 1.91
CA ARG A 16 -23.40 -5.66 3.19
C ARG A 16 -22.81 -7.05 3.04
N LYS A 17 -23.44 -7.92 2.24
CA LYS A 17 -22.98 -9.29 2.02
C LYS A 17 -21.71 -9.33 1.16
N CYS A 18 -21.61 -8.45 0.17
CA CYS A 18 -20.41 -8.27 -0.64
C CYS A 18 -19.23 -7.78 0.19
N LEU A 19 -19.42 -6.75 1.03
CA LEU A 19 -18.40 -6.23 1.94
C LEU A 19 -17.98 -7.26 3.00
N SER A 20 -18.93 -8.05 3.54
CA SER A 20 -18.64 -9.12 4.49
C SER A 20 -17.82 -10.26 3.86
N ASN A 21 -18.17 -10.66 2.63
CA ASN A 21 -17.42 -11.67 1.89
C ASN A 21 -16.03 -11.15 1.51
N TYR A 22 -15.91 -9.89 1.08
CA TYR A 22 -14.64 -9.25 0.79
C TYR A 22 -13.73 -9.22 2.03
N TRP A 23 -14.26 -8.86 3.20
CA TRP A 23 -13.51 -8.90 4.46
C TRP A 23 -13.09 -10.32 4.85
N LYS A 24 -13.97 -11.32 4.71
CA LYS A 24 -13.64 -12.74 4.98
C LYS A 24 -12.57 -13.30 4.04
N ILE A 25 -12.59 -12.90 2.77
CA ILE A 25 -11.57 -13.26 1.79
C ILE A 25 -10.26 -12.57 2.12
N LYS A 26 -10.31 -11.29 2.53
CA LYS A 26 -9.13 -10.52 2.98
C LYS A 26 -8.49 -11.10 4.24
N THR A 27 -9.28 -11.58 5.21
CA THR A 27 -8.74 -12.21 6.43
C THR A 27 -8.10 -13.56 6.13
N LYS A 28 -8.73 -14.40 5.29
CA LYS A 28 -8.15 -15.68 4.86
C LYS A 28 -6.86 -15.50 4.05
N LYS A 29 -6.85 -14.55 3.11
CA LYS A 29 -5.66 -14.22 2.32
C LYS A 29 -4.55 -13.57 3.15
N LYS A 30 -4.91 -12.85 4.21
CA LYS A 30 -3.96 -12.33 5.21
C LYS A 30 -3.37 -13.44 6.08
N GLU A 31 -4.11 -14.49 6.42
CA GLU A 31 -3.62 -15.66 7.16
C GLU A 31 -2.70 -16.54 6.28
N GLU A 32 -3.07 -16.75 5.01
CA GLU A 32 -2.25 -17.47 4.03
C GLU A 32 -0.95 -16.71 3.68
N ASN A 33 -1.00 -15.37 3.59
CA ASN A 33 0.18 -14.54 3.30
C ASN A 33 0.99 -14.13 4.56
N ASN A 34 0.45 -14.23 5.78
CA ASN A 34 1.23 -13.99 7.01
C ASN A 34 2.20 -15.14 7.29
N LEU A 35 1.97 -16.32 6.72
CA LEU A 35 2.75 -17.52 7.01
C LEU A 35 4.03 -17.65 6.17
N ASP A 36 4.43 -16.62 5.41
CA ASP A 36 5.64 -16.71 4.56
C ASP A 36 6.52 -15.45 4.54
N CYS A 37 6.35 -14.52 5.49
CA CYS A 37 7.23 -13.34 5.58
C CYS A 37 7.71 -12.98 7.00
N LEU A 38 7.34 -13.76 8.03
CA LEU A 38 7.76 -13.50 9.41
C LEU A 38 8.70 -14.53 10.03
N GLU A 39 9.13 -15.57 9.31
CA GLU A 39 9.92 -16.66 9.92
C GLU A 39 11.14 -17.14 9.10
N GLU A 40 11.96 -16.20 8.61
CA GLU A 40 13.38 -16.51 8.31
C GLU A 40 14.33 -15.46 8.92
N VAL A 41 14.16 -15.20 10.22
CA VAL A 41 15.22 -14.59 11.05
C VAL A 41 15.46 -15.49 12.25
N ALA A 42 16.25 -16.56 12.04
CA ALA A 42 17.24 -17.07 13.00
C ALA A 42 17.68 -18.51 12.67
N LYS A 43 18.74 -18.69 11.85
CA LYS A 43 19.86 -19.61 12.14
C LYS A 43 21.13 -19.07 11.45
N GLY A 44 22.19 -18.90 12.24
CA GLY A 44 23.45 -18.28 11.81
C GLY A 44 24.42 -19.23 11.09
N LYS A 45 25.32 -18.58 10.33
CA LYS A 45 26.67 -18.95 9.84
C LYS A 45 26.90 -20.35 9.22
N GLU A 46 27.21 -20.35 7.92
CA GLU A 46 28.52 -20.82 7.42
C GLU A 46 28.83 -20.30 6.01
N TRP A 47 30.11 -19.99 5.76
CA TRP A 47 30.65 -19.47 4.52
C TRP A 47 30.67 -20.56 3.44
N ALA A 48 29.74 -20.51 2.50
CA ALA A 48 29.79 -21.30 1.27
C ALA A 48 29.47 -20.39 0.08
N SER A 49 30.42 -20.29 -0.85
CA SER A 49 30.33 -19.58 -2.13
C SER A 49 28.92 -19.56 -2.69
N LYS A 50 28.24 -18.40 -2.61
CA LYS A 50 26.97 -18.20 -3.32
C LYS A 50 27.30 -18.09 -4.80
N VAL A 51 27.24 -19.22 -5.49
CA VAL A 51 27.01 -19.26 -6.94
C VAL A 51 25.82 -18.36 -7.20
N VAL A 52 26.06 -17.23 -7.87
CA VAL A 52 25.00 -16.36 -8.36
C VAL A 52 24.26 -17.17 -9.43
N LYS A 53 23.22 -17.89 -9.02
CA LYS A 53 22.27 -18.50 -9.97
C LYS A 53 21.62 -17.35 -10.72
N GLN A 54 22.00 -17.21 -11.97
CA GLN A 54 21.42 -16.25 -12.90
C GLN A 54 19.93 -16.62 -13.04
N LYS A 55 19.05 -15.82 -12.45
CA LYS A 55 17.60 -16.04 -12.54
C LYS A 55 17.18 -15.94 -14.01
N THR A 56 16.37 -16.90 -14.46
CA THR A 56 15.87 -16.88 -15.84
C THR A 56 14.88 -15.72 -16.02
N ILE A 57 14.80 -15.16 -17.23
CA ILE A 57 13.93 -13.99 -17.56
C ILE A 57 12.47 -14.22 -17.09
N ASN A 58 11.98 -15.46 -17.17
CA ASN A 58 10.65 -15.86 -16.71
C ASN A 58 10.43 -15.76 -15.19
N GLU A 59 11.48 -15.88 -14.37
CA GLU A 59 11.37 -15.74 -12.91
C GLU A 59 11.41 -14.27 -12.48
N ILE A 60 12.21 -13.46 -13.16
CA ILE A 60 12.29 -12.00 -12.92
C ILE A 60 10.95 -11.33 -13.25
N CYS A 61 10.27 -11.79 -14.29
CA CYS A 61 8.97 -11.24 -14.70
C CYS A 61 7.85 -11.52 -13.68
N LYS A 62 7.89 -12.67 -12.98
CA LYS A 62 6.92 -13.02 -11.93
C LYS A 62 7.03 -12.10 -10.70
N ASP A 63 8.24 -11.67 -10.34
CA ASP A 63 8.47 -10.77 -9.21
C ASP A 63 7.81 -9.39 -9.44
N ARG A 64 7.76 -8.92 -10.69
CA ARG A 64 7.12 -7.64 -11.06
C ARG A 64 5.59 -7.70 -10.96
N ASP A 65 4.99 -8.76 -11.49
CA ASP A 65 3.52 -8.89 -11.51
C ASP A 65 2.95 -9.01 -10.09
N ILE A 66 3.65 -9.73 -9.21
CA ILE A 66 3.30 -9.81 -7.78
C ILE A 66 3.36 -8.43 -7.12
N ALA A 67 4.42 -7.66 -7.35
CA ALA A 67 4.55 -6.31 -6.79
C ALA A 67 3.43 -5.37 -7.28
N ILE A 68 3.09 -5.43 -8.57
CA ILE A 68 1.98 -4.65 -9.14
C ILE A 68 0.65 -5.08 -8.53
N GLN A 69 0.43 -6.39 -8.36
CA GLN A 69 -0.79 -6.91 -7.75
C GLN A 69 -0.95 -6.43 -6.31
N GLU A 70 0.13 -6.42 -5.50
CA GLU A 70 0.08 -5.91 -4.13
C GLU A 70 -0.16 -4.39 -4.06
N ILE A 71 0.41 -3.63 -5.00
CA ILE A 71 0.09 -2.20 -5.15
C ILE A 71 -1.41 -2.01 -5.43
N CYS A 72 -1.97 -2.76 -6.38
CA CYS A 72 -3.39 -2.71 -6.72
C CYS A 72 -4.28 -3.11 -5.54
N ASN A 73 -3.91 -4.16 -4.79
CA ASN A 73 -4.59 -4.59 -3.58
C ASN A 73 -4.59 -3.48 -2.51
N CYS A 74 -3.49 -2.76 -2.34
CA CYS A 74 -3.37 -1.64 -1.42
C CYS A 74 -4.29 -0.47 -1.82
N ILE A 75 -4.28 -0.10 -3.11
CA ILE A 75 -5.12 0.98 -3.65
C ILE A 75 -6.61 0.66 -3.46
N TYR A 76 -7.05 -0.52 -3.92
CA TYR A 76 -8.44 -0.94 -3.82
C TYR A 76 -8.86 -1.16 -2.35
N GLY A 77 -8.00 -1.79 -1.56
CA GLY A 77 -8.24 -2.11 -0.15
C GLY A 77 -8.36 -0.90 0.77
N ASN A 78 -7.83 0.26 0.37
CA ASN A 78 -7.90 1.53 1.10
C ASN A 78 -8.77 2.58 0.38
N ALA A 79 -9.52 2.19 -0.65
CA ALA A 79 -10.37 3.07 -1.45
C ALA A 79 -9.61 4.30 -2.03
N LEU A 80 -8.35 4.11 -2.43
CA LEU A 80 -7.55 5.14 -3.08
C LEU A 80 -7.94 5.25 -4.56
N SER A 81 -7.89 6.46 -5.12
CA SER A 81 -8.22 6.67 -6.53
C SER A 81 -7.17 6.05 -7.45
N PHE A 82 -7.60 5.51 -8.60
CA PHE A 82 -6.69 4.95 -9.61
C PHE A 82 -5.69 6.00 -10.15
N ASN A 83 -6.10 7.27 -10.17
CA ASN A 83 -5.24 8.38 -10.58
C ASN A 83 -3.97 8.53 -9.71
N LEU A 84 -3.94 7.93 -8.52
CA LEU A 84 -2.75 7.91 -7.66
C LEU A 84 -1.52 7.37 -8.40
N VAL A 85 -1.68 6.36 -9.26
CA VAL A 85 -0.57 5.74 -10.01
C VAL A 85 0.12 6.72 -10.96
N ARG A 86 -0.59 7.77 -11.41
CA ARG A 86 -0.05 8.83 -12.27
C ARG A 86 0.58 9.98 -11.49
N SER A 87 0.41 10.02 -10.17
CA SER A 87 0.94 11.09 -9.34
C SER A 87 2.47 11.02 -9.29
N PRO A 88 3.19 12.14 -9.50
CA PRO A 88 4.65 12.18 -9.34
C PRO A 88 5.08 11.77 -7.93
N LEU A 89 4.25 12.04 -6.91
CA LEU A 89 4.49 11.63 -5.52
C LEU A 89 4.51 10.11 -5.37
N PHE A 90 3.61 9.41 -6.08
CA PHE A 90 3.52 7.96 -6.05
C PHE A 90 4.73 7.30 -6.73
N VAL A 91 5.14 7.85 -7.88
CA VAL A 91 6.34 7.39 -8.60
C VAL A 91 7.60 7.59 -7.73
N GLN A 92 7.74 8.75 -7.11
CA GLN A 92 8.86 9.04 -6.21
C GLN A 92 8.88 8.13 -4.99
N MET A 93 7.71 7.86 -4.39
CA MET A 93 7.57 6.92 -3.28
C MET A 93 8.08 5.52 -3.66
N LEU A 94 7.62 4.96 -4.79
CA LEU A 94 8.06 3.64 -5.25
C LEU A 94 9.56 3.60 -5.57
N LYS A 95 10.11 4.68 -6.12
CA LYS A 95 11.56 4.78 -6.39
C LYS A 95 12.37 4.67 -5.11
N VAL A 96 12.05 5.49 -4.09
CA VAL A 96 12.77 5.50 -2.80
C VAL A 96 12.61 4.16 -2.08
N VAL A 97 11.41 3.58 -2.09
CA VAL A 97 11.16 2.24 -1.50
C VAL A 97 11.97 1.16 -2.22
N GLY A 98 12.05 1.20 -3.55
CA GLY A 98 12.86 0.28 -4.34
C GLY A 98 14.36 0.40 -4.06
N GLU A 99 14.86 1.62 -3.84
CA GLU A 99 16.26 1.90 -3.51
C GLU A 99 16.65 1.47 -2.09
N TYR A 100 15.72 1.53 -1.12
CA TYR A 100 15.97 1.18 0.29
C TYR A 100 16.23 -0.34 0.53
N ALA A 101 16.10 -1.16 -0.51
CA ALA A 101 16.23 -2.62 -0.48
C ALA A 101 15.21 -3.33 0.44
N LYS A 102 15.26 -4.66 0.46
CA LYS A 102 14.30 -5.53 1.17
C LYS A 102 14.23 -5.33 2.70
N GLY A 103 15.13 -4.54 3.28
CA GLY A 103 15.20 -4.27 4.72
C GLY A 103 14.31 -3.14 5.21
N LEU A 104 13.49 -2.51 4.35
CA LEU A 104 12.57 -1.46 4.77
C LEU A 104 11.52 -2.02 5.73
N LYS A 105 11.65 -1.67 7.01
CA LYS A 105 10.58 -1.92 7.98
C LYS A 105 9.41 -0.99 7.67
N PRO A 106 8.16 -1.51 7.66
CA PRO A 106 6.99 -0.65 7.58
C PRO A 106 7.03 0.40 8.70
N PRO A 107 6.74 1.67 8.39
CA PRO A 107 6.78 2.72 9.40
C PRO A 107 5.64 2.50 10.41
N THR A 108 5.90 2.81 11.69
CA THR A 108 4.86 2.70 12.72
C THR A 108 3.87 3.86 12.63
N TYR A 109 2.66 3.65 13.13
CA TYR A 109 1.61 4.69 13.11
C TYR A 109 2.04 5.98 13.82
N HIS A 110 2.74 5.85 14.95
CA HIS A 110 3.25 6.99 15.71
C HIS A 110 4.32 7.77 14.95
N GLU A 111 5.26 7.07 14.30
CA GLU A 111 6.30 7.72 13.49
C GLU A 111 5.68 8.52 12.34
N VAL A 112 4.78 7.91 11.57
CA VAL A 112 4.12 8.56 10.44
C VAL A 112 3.35 9.79 10.89
N ARG A 113 2.49 9.65 11.91
CA ARG A 113 1.62 10.72 12.37
C ARG A 113 2.40 11.89 12.97
N ILE A 114 3.30 11.61 13.91
CA ILE A 114 3.91 12.65 14.75
C ILE A 114 5.08 13.31 14.04
N SER A 115 5.89 12.52 13.33
CA SER A 115 7.15 13.03 12.79
C SER A 115 7.04 13.40 11.31
N PHE A 116 6.60 12.49 10.45
CA PHE A 116 6.68 12.71 9.00
C PHE A 116 5.54 13.58 8.47
N LEU A 117 4.29 13.29 8.84
CA LEU A 117 3.13 14.06 8.37
C LEU A 117 3.13 15.47 8.95
N LYS A 118 3.44 15.64 10.25
CA LYS A 118 3.53 16.97 10.86
C LYS A 118 4.58 17.84 10.16
N LYS A 119 5.78 17.31 9.92
CA LYS A 119 6.84 18.03 9.18
C LYS A 119 6.40 18.39 7.76
N MET A 120 5.72 17.48 7.06
CA MET A 120 5.21 17.75 5.71
C MET A 120 4.19 18.91 5.71
N ILE A 121 3.26 18.91 6.66
CA ILE A 121 2.26 19.98 6.82
C ILE A 121 2.95 21.31 7.14
N ASP A 122 3.89 21.33 8.09
CA ASP A 122 4.62 22.54 8.46
C ASP A 122 5.41 23.12 7.27
N ASN A 123 6.00 22.25 6.45
CA ASN A 123 6.70 22.67 5.23
C ASN A 123 5.75 23.26 4.19
N ILE A 124 4.56 22.68 4.02
CA ILE A 124 3.53 23.22 3.13
C ILE A 124 3.07 24.59 3.64
N HIS A 125 2.77 24.74 4.93
CA HIS A 125 2.36 26.02 5.51
C HIS A 125 3.42 27.10 5.30
N LYS A 126 4.69 26.79 5.57
CA LYS A 126 5.81 27.72 5.30
C LYS A 126 5.92 28.10 3.83
N SER A 127 5.66 27.17 2.92
CA SER A 127 5.66 27.45 1.49
C SER A 127 4.47 28.35 1.09
N LEU A 128 3.33 28.19 1.75
CA LEU A 128 2.11 28.99 1.51
C LEU A 128 2.20 30.39 2.10
N ASP A 129 2.90 30.58 3.23
CA ASP A 129 3.05 31.88 3.88
C ASP A 129 3.67 32.93 2.95
N LYS A 130 4.49 32.51 1.98
CA LYS A 130 5.02 33.39 0.93
C LYS A 130 3.93 34.02 0.05
N TYR A 131 2.84 33.30 -0.18
CA TYR A 131 1.75 33.70 -1.07
C TYR A 131 0.56 34.33 -0.32
N LYS A 132 0.45 34.14 1.00
CA LYS A 132 -0.65 34.72 1.79
C LYS A 132 -0.75 36.24 1.65
N GLY A 133 0.38 36.94 1.61
CA GLY A 133 0.39 38.40 1.43
C GLY A 133 -0.08 38.88 0.05
N GLU A 134 -0.11 38.01 -0.96
CA GLU A 134 -0.65 38.32 -2.29
C GLU A 134 -2.17 38.12 -2.35
N TRP A 135 -2.72 37.29 -1.47
CA TRP A 135 -4.14 36.88 -1.47
C TRP A 135 -5.03 37.75 -0.58
N GLU A 136 -4.44 38.54 0.32
CA GLU A 136 -5.15 39.50 1.18
C GLU A 136 -5.38 40.88 0.50
N LYS A 137 -5.09 40.98 -0.81
CA LYS A 137 -5.41 42.15 -1.66
C LYS A 137 -6.70 41.95 -2.43
#